data_AF-A0A183NN02-F1
#
_entry.id   AF-A0A183NN02-F1
#
_cell.length_a   1.000
_cell.length_b   1.000
_cell.length_c   1.000
_cell.angle_alpha   90.00
_cell.angle_beta   90.00
_cell.angle_gamma   90.00
#
_symmetry.space_group_name_H-M   'P 1'
#
loop_
_entity.id
_entity.type
_entity.pdbx_description
1 polymer ?
#
loop_
_entity_poly.entity_id
_entity_poly.type
_entity_poly.pdbx_seq_one_letter_code
_entity_poly.pdbx_strand_id
1 'polypeptide(L)'
;MHSLEASAITRCLCLPKAWLRYHDAMYQLEGRLNVNVASRVDFKWSDISGKSNKSKFLLDVNFFFIEESSLKFERSNVLFCYGAAHSQLGESCRPNCENSLQQALKSFKVSTI
;
A
#
# COMPACT_ATOMS: atom_id res chain seq x y z
N MET A 1 23.88 -6.73 -19.35
CA MET A 1 23.41 -6.12 -18.09
C MET A 1 22.08 -5.36 -18.32
N HIS A 2 21.08 -5.98 -19.00
CA HIS A 2 19.82 -5.31 -19.40
C HIS A 2 18.54 -5.99 -18.88
N SER A 3 18.62 -7.14 -18.20
CA SER A 3 17.41 -7.90 -17.80
C SER A 3 16.89 -7.64 -16.37
N LEU A 4 17.72 -7.10 -15.47
CA LEU A 4 17.33 -6.81 -14.08
C LEU A 4 16.48 -5.53 -13.95
N GLU A 5 16.81 -4.47 -14.71
CA GLU A 5 16.04 -3.22 -14.70
C GLU A 5 14.63 -3.38 -15.29
N ALA A 6 14.48 -4.17 -16.36
CA ALA A 6 13.18 -4.46 -16.96
C ALA A 6 12.25 -5.24 -16.00
N SER A 7 12.81 -6.15 -15.20
CA SER A 7 12.09 -6.91 -14.16
C SER A 7 11.65 -6.02 -13.00
N ALA A 8 12.50 -5.09 -12.55
CA ALA A 8 12.16 -4.13 -11.50
C ALA A 8 11.07 -3.13 -11.95
N ILE A 9 11.19 -2.56 -13.16
CA ILE A 9 10.21 -1.62 -13.71
C ILE A 9 8.85 -2.30 -13.96
N THR A 10 8.85 -3.55 -14.45
CA THR A 10 7.61 -4.32 -14.66
C THR A 10 6.93 -4.66 -13.32
N ARG A 11 7.71 -4.97 -12.26
CA ARG A 11 7.18 -5.13 -10.90
C ARG A 11 6.62 -3.82 -10.34
N CYS A 12 7.29 -2.69 -10.55
CA CYS A 12 6.85 -1.36 -10.12
C CYS A 12 5.53 -0.91 -10.76
N LEU A 13 5.24 -1.31 -12.00
CA LEU A 13 3.98 -0.94 -12.69
C LEU A 13 2.79 -1.85 -12.33
N CYS A 14 3.05 -3.12 -11.99
CA CYS A 14 2.00 -4.07 -11.62
C CYS A 14 1.53 -3.91 -10.17
N LEU A 15 2.42 -3.44 -9.29
CA LEU A 15 2.14 -3.33 -7.86
C LEU A 15 1.00 -2.34 -7.53
N PRO A 16 0.95 -1.11 -8.08
CA PRO A 16 -0.18 -0.21 -7.82
C PRO A 16 -1.52 -0.77 -8.32
N LYS A 17 -1.53 -1.46 -9.47
CA LYS A 17 -2.74 -2.08 -10.01
C LYS A 17 -3.27 -3.22 -9.13
N ALA A 18 -2.37 -3.97 -8.50
CA ALA A 18 -2.77 -5.04 -7.58
C ALA A 18 -3.44 -4.46 -6.32
N TRP A 19 -2.87 -3.40 -5.73
CA TRP A 19 -3.46 -2.72 -4.58
C TRP A 19 -4.84 -2.14 -4.89
N LEU A 20 -4.99 -1.47 -6.03
CA LEU A 20 -6.28 -0.91 -6.44
C LEU A 20 -7.35 -1.99 -6.66
N ARG A 21 -7.00 -3.08 -7.34
CA ARG A 21 -7.94 -4.21 -7.55
C ARG A 21 -8.37 -4.84 -6.23
N TYR A 22 -7.45 -4.97 -5.28
CA TYR A 22 -7.78 -5.49 -3.95
C TYR A 22 -8.71 -4.52 -3.19
N HIS A 23 -8.43 -3.22 -3.23
CA HIS A 23 -9.32 -2.20 -2.68
C HIS A 23 -10.75 -2.30 -3.25
N ASP A 24 -10.88 -2.40 -4.58
CA ASP A 24 -12.19 -2.48 -5.25
C ASP A 24 -12.93 -3.77 -4.88
N ALA A 25 -12.21 -4.91 -4.78
CA ALA A 25 -12.79 -6.16 -4.34
C ALA A 25 -13.31 -6.06 -2.90
N MET A 26 -12.57 -5.43 -2.00
CA MET A 26 -12.97 -5.20 -0.62
C MET A 26 -14.21 -4.30 -0.51
N TYR A 27 -14.29 -3.25 -1.34
CA TYR A 27 -15.46 -2.39 -1.41
C TYR A 27 -16.71 -3.14 -1.90
N GLN A 28 -16.57 -3.98 -2.93
CA GLN A 28 -17.67 -4.81 -3.44
C GLN A 28 -18.11 -5.89 -2.44
N LEU A 29 -17.17 -6.45 -1.66
CA LEU A 29 -17.44 -7.44 -0.63
C LEU A 29 -18.20 -6.82 0.55
N GLU A 30 -17.86 -5.60 0.98
CA GLU A 30 -18.55 -4.92 2.08
C GLU A 30 -20.06 -4.79 1.81
N GLY A 31 -20.46 -4.48 0.57
CA GLY A 31 -21.88 -4.41 0.19
C GLY A 31 -22.61 -5.76 0.12
N ARG A 32 -21.88 -6.88 0.20
CA ARG A 32 -22.40 -8.25 0.05
C ARG A 32 -22.28 -9.11 1.30
N LEU A 33 -21.39 -8.76 2.22
CA LEU A 33 -21.19 -9.48 3.46
C LEU A 33 -22.26 -9.04 4.47
N ASN A 34 -23.08 -9.99 4.94
CA ASN A 34 -23.83 -9.79 6.18
C ASN A 34 -22.81 -9.50 7.30
N VAL A 35 -23.12 -8.53 8.16
CA VAL A 35 -22.28 -7.96 9.25
C VAL A 35 -21.51 -9.01 10.08
N ASN A 36 -21.98 -10.26 10.10
CA ASN A 36 -21.44 -11.39 10.84
C ASN A 36 -20.19 -12.09 10.24
N VAL A 37 -19.82 -11.82 8.98
CA VAL A 37 -18.60 -12.41 8.36
C VAL A 37 -17.41 -11.46 8.46
N ALA A 38 -17.64 -10.15 8.32
CA ALA A 38 -16.61 -9.13 8.51
C ALA A 38 -16.06 -9.11 9.95
N SER A 39 -16.87 -9.50 10.94
CA SER A 39 -16.47 -9.61 12.36
C SER A 39 -15.59 -10.82 12.69
N ARG A 40 -15.28 -11.69 11.71
CA ARG A 40 -14.48 -12.91 11.92
C ARG A 40 -13.09 -12.85 11.31
N VAL A 41 -12.74 -11.73 10.66
CA VAL A 41 -11.45 -11.53 10.00
C VAL A 41 -10.72 -10.42 10.72
N ASP A 42 -9.60 -10.75 11.35
CA ASP A 42 -8.71 -9.78 11.98
C ASP A 42 -7.62 -9.38 10.98
N PHE A 43 -7.56 -8.07 10.68
CA PHE A 43 -6.52 -7.51 9.82
C PHE A 43 -5.36 -7.01 10.67
N LYS A 44 -4.14 -7.34 10.29
CA LYS A 44 -2.91 -7.00 11.02
C LYS A 44 -1.97 -6.19 10.15
N TRP A 45 -1.66 -4.97 10.55
CA TRP A 45 -0.74 -4.07 9.85
C TRP A 45 0.37 -3.56 10.76
N SER A 46 1.58 -3.48 10.23
CA SER A 46 2.72 -2.88 10.92
C SER A 46 2.79 -1.38 10.67
N ASP A 47 3.14 -0.60 11.69
CA ASP A 47 3.42 0.83 11.52
C ASP A 47 4.72 1.04 10.71
N ILE A 48 4.65 1.88 9.68
CA ILE A 48 5.79 2.25 8.83
C ILE A 48 6.71 3.30 9.48
N SER A 49 6.21 4.02 10.50
CA SER A 49 6.92 5.13 11.12
C SER A 49 8.08 4.67 12.01
N GLY A 50 8.12 3.38 12.34
CA GLY A 50 9.06 2.80 13.31
C GLY A 50 8.88 3.35 14.74
N LYS A 51 7.88 4.20 14.98
CA LYS A 51 7.60 4.75 16.31
C LYS A 51 6.70 3.77 17.06
N SER A 52 7.32 2.88 17.84
CA SER A 52 6.57 2.20 18.88
C SER A 52 6.09 3.24 19.91
N ASN A 53 4.79 3.29 20.19
CA ASN A 53 4.29 4.04 21.33
C ASN A 53 4.95 3.44 22.59
N LYS A 54 5.91 4.18 23.17
CA LYS A 54 6.72 3.80 24.34
C LYS A 54 5.92 3.80 25.65
N SER A 55 4.74 3.20 25.68
CA SER A 55 3.98 2.95 26.91
C SER A 55 3.93 1.48 27.32
N LYS A 56 4.59 0.58 26.58
CA LYS A 56 4.84 -0.80 27.04
C LYS A 56 6.34 -1.03 27.15
N PHE A 57 6.86 -0.77 28.34
CA PHE A 57 8.16 -1.28 28.79
C PHE A 57 8.15 -2.81 28.62
N LEU A 58 8.96 -3.31 27.68
CA LEU A 58 10.05 -4.26 27.90
C LEU A 58 10.47 -4.85 26.55
N LEU A 59 11.73 -4.58 26.22
CA LEU A 59 12.67 -5.42 25.48
C LEU A 59 12.04 -6.41 24.50
N ASP A 60 11.82 -5.96 23.27
CA ASP A 60 12.06 -6.75 22.08
C ASP A 60 12.03 -5.81 20.87
N VAL A 61 12.80 -6.17 19.85
CA VAL A 61 12.81 -5.53 18.53
C VAL A 61 11.53 -5.92 17.77
N ASN A 62 10.38 -5.82 18.43
CA ASN A 62 9.09 -6.29 17.94
C ASN A 62 8.41 -5.17 17.15
N PHE A 63 8.19 -5.44 15.86
CA PHE A 63 7.29 -4.68 15.01
C PHE A 63 5.97 -4.46 15.75
N PHE A 64 5.59 -3.20 15.99
CA PHE A 64 4.28 -2.88 16.53
C PHE A 64 3.24 -3.12 15.44
N PHE A 65 2.33 -4.06 15.69
CA PHE A 65 1.22 -4.34 14.80
C PHE A 65 -0.08 -3.82 15.42
N ILE A 66 -0.90 -3.19 14.59
CA ILE A 66 -2.28 -2.83 14.91
C ILE A 66 -3.16 -3.92 14.31
N GLU A 67 -4.05 -4.47 15.13
CA GLU A 67 -5.01 -5.51 14.75
C GLU A 67 -6.44 -4.96 14.90
N GLU A 68 -7.22 -4.98 13.83
CA GLU A 68 -8.64 -4.62 13.86
C GLU A 68 -9.49 -5.47 12.90
N SER A 69 -10.69 -5.85 13.34
CA SER A 69 -11.67 -6.60 12.55
C SER A 69 -12.60 -5.65 11.76
N SER A 70 -12.03 -4.78 10.93
CA SER A 70 -12.75 -3.73 10.21
C SER A 70 -12.33 -3.64 8.74
N LEU A 71 -13.28 -3.80 7.81
CA LEU A 71 -13.04 -3.61 6.37
C LEU A 71 -12.66 -2.16 6.04
N LYS A 72 -13.09 -1.19 6.85
CA LYS A 72 -12.66 0.21 6.71
C LYS A 72 -11.19 0.37 7.08
N PHE A 73 -10.74 -0.28 8.17
CA PHE A 73 -9.33 -0.29 8.56
C PHE A 73 -8.45 -0.90 7.46
N GLU A 74 -8.85 -2.06 6.93
CA GLU A 74 -8.12 -2.72 5.84
C GLU A 74 -8.03 -1.83 4.59
N ARG A 75 -9.16 -1.26 4.12
CA ARG A 75 -9.16 -0.40 2.93
C ARG A 75 -8.28 0.83 3.07
N SER A 76 -8.26 1.47 4.24
CA SER A 76 -7.39 2.62 4.49
C SER A 76 -5.92 2.26 4.36
N ASN A 77 -5.50 1.12 4.92
CA ASN A 77 -4.12 0.64 4.81
C ASN A 77 -3.75 0.27 3.36
N VAL A 78 -4.68 -0.34 2.62
CA VAL A 78 -4.49 -0.63 1.19
C VAL A 78 -4.31 0.63 0.35
N LEU A 79 -5.14 1.66 0.59
CA LEU A 79 -5.00 2.95 -0.09
C LEU A 79 -3.66 3.61 0.24
N PHE A 80 -3.22 3.50 1.49
CA PHE A 80 -1.89 3.95 1.89
C PHE A 80 -0.78 3.23 1.10
N CYS A 81 -0.83 1.91 1.00
CA CYS A 81 0.13 1.14 0.20
C CYS A 81 0.06 1.45 -1.30
N TYR A 82 -1.14 1.73 -1.83
CA TYR A 82 -1.34 2.18 -3.20
C TYR A 82 -0.63 3.51 -3.46
N GLY A 83 -0.81 4.50 -2.56
CA GLY A 83 -0.11 5.77 -2.62
C GLY A 83 1.41 5.61 -2.52
N ALA A 84 1.90 4.81 -1.57
CA ALA A 84 3.32 4.53 -1.40
C ALA A 84 3.96 3.88 -2.64
N ALA A 85 3.26 2.94 -3.29
CA ALA A 85 3.72 2.33 -4.54
C ALA A 85 3.81 3.36 -5.68
N HIS A 86 2.88 4.31 -5.74
CA HIS A 86 2.93 5.42 -6.69
C HIS A 86 4.07 6.41 -6.40
N SER A 87 4.39 6.70 -5.14
CA SER A 87 5.57 7.49 -4.78
C SER A 87 6.87 6.84 -5.29
N GLN A 88 7.05 5.55 -5.03
CA GLN A 88 8.23 4.80 -5.50
C GLN A 88 8.32 4.76 -7.03
N LEU A 89 7.17 4.61 -7.71
CA LEU A 89 7.11 4.65 -9.17
C LEU A 89 7.56 6.02 -9.70
N GLY A 90 7.11 7.10 -9.06
CA GLY A 90 7.54 8.46 -9.40
C GLY A 90 9.04 8.68 -9.22
N GLU A 91 9.62 8.21 -8.12
CA GLU A 91 11.06 8.30 -7.84
C GLU A 91 11.91 7.47 -8.80
N SER A 92 11.39 6.35 -9.31
CA SER A 92 12.11 5.49 -10.26
C SER A 92 12.18 6.02 -11.70
N CYS A 93 11.50 7.13 -12.00
CA CYS A 93 11.42 7.68 -13.35
C CYS A 93 12.72 8.41 -13.76
N ARG A 94 13.06 8.34 -15.05
CA ARG A 94 14.26 8.99 -15.61
C ARG A 94 13.98 10.48 -15.91
N PRO A 95 14.76 11.42 -15.37
CA PRO A 95 14.48 12.86 -15.53
C PRO A 95 14.67 13.37 -16.97
N ASN A 96 15.47 12.68 -17.78
CA ASN A 96 15.83 13.12 -19.13
C ASN A 96 14.88 12.58 -20.23
N CYS A 97 13.74 12.00 -19.85
CA CYS A 97 12.76 11.44 -20.78
C CYS A 97 11.39 12.04 -20.50
N GLU A 98 10.83 12.77 -21.46
CA GLU A 98 9.54 13.47 -21.31
C GLU A 98 8.41 12.51 -20.90
N ASN A 99 8.31 11.37 -21.57
CA ASN A 99 7.30 10.35 -21.23
C ASN A 99 7.47 9.82 -19.80
N SER A 100 8.72 9.66 -19.34
CA SER A 100 8.99 9.23 -17.96
C SER A 100 8.65 10.33 -16.95
N LEU A 101 8.88 11.59 -17.29
CA LEU A 101 8.53 12.73 -16.44
C LEU A 101 7.01 12.89 -16.30
N GLN A 102 6.27 12.72 -17.40
CA GLN A 102 4.81 12.70 -17.37
C GLN A 102 4.27 11.57 -16.49
N GLN A 103 4.90 10.38 -16.55
CA GLN A 103 4.55 9.26 -15.69
C GLN A 103 4.85 9.54 -14.21
N ALA A 104 5.99 10.17 -13.91
CA ALA A 104 6.35 10.58 -12.56
C ALA A 104 5.30 11.55 -11.99
N LEU A 105 4.95 12.59 -12.77
CA LEU A 105 3.96 13.58 -12.38
C LEU A 105 2.59 12.96 -12.10
N LYS A 106 2.14 12.04 -12.97
CA LYS A 106 0.89 11.29 -12.76
C LYS A 106 0.96 10.48 -11.46
N SER A 107 2.09 9.83 -11.20
CA SER A 107 2.26 8.98 -10.03
C SER A 107 2.27 9.79 -8.73
N PHE A 108 3.01 10.89 -8.68
CA PHE A 108 3.03 11.75 -7.49
C PHE A 108 1.69 12.43 -7.19
N LYS A 109 0.88 12.73 -8.21
CA LYS A 109 -0.49 13.22 -7.99
C LYS A 109 -1.41 12.18 -7.34
N VAL A 110 -1.19 10.90 -7.64
CA VAL A 110 -1.96 9.79 -7.05
C VAL A 110 -1.44 9.46 -5.65
N SER A 111 -0.15 9.64 -5.37
CA SER A 111 0.41 9.32 -4.05
C SER A 111 0.03 10.29 -2.94
N THR A 112 -0.58 11.44 -3.26
CA THR A 112 -1.06 12.44 -2.28
C THR A 112 -2.51 12.23 -1.83
N ILE A 113 -3.13 11.10 -2.20
CA ILE A 113 -4.44 10.66 -1.69
C ILE A 113 -4.30 10.23 -0.23
#